data_AF-A0A450Z0G3-F1
#
_entry.id   AF-A0A450Z0G3-F1
#
_cell.length_a   1.000
_cell.length_b   1.000
_cell.length_c   1.000
_cell.angle_alpha   90.00
_cell.angle_beta   90.00
_cell.angle_gamma   90.00
#
_symmetry.space_group_name_H-M   'P 1'
#
loop_
_entity.id
_entity.type
_entity.pdbx_description
1 polymer ?
#
loop_
_entity_poly.entity_id
_entity_poly.type
_entity_poly.pdbx_seq_one_letter_code
_entity_poly.pdbx_strand_id
1 'polypeptide(L)'
;MKEDLHFDNGSPMKGGTMLATLQRLGVVPSFSRSSVSDDNPYSESLFRTLKVLPNLPGQTFRDHRTSTQLGARIRAVLQRKTSS
;
A
#
# COMPACT_ATOMS: atom_id res chain seq x y z
N MET A 1 -23.53 -2.52 -6.94
CA MET A 1 -22.12 -2.95 -6.81
C MET A 1 -21.79 -2.92 -5.33
N LYS A 2 -21.34 -4.02 -4.74
CA LYS A 2 -20.86 -4.01 -3.35
C LYS A 2 -19.43 -3.51 -3.37
N GLU A 3 -19.13 -2.44 -2.65
CA GLU A 3 -17.77 -1.95 -2.49
C GLU A 3 -17.10 -2.79 -1.40
N ASP A 4 -16.41 -3.86 -1.81
CA ASP A 4 -15.66 -4.71 -0.88
C ASP A 4 -14.29 -4.09 -0.63
N LEU A 5 -14.04 -3.66 0.61
CA LEU A 5 -12.76 -3.12 1.04
C LEU A 5 -11.84 -4.26 1.49
N HIS A 6 -10.82 -4.55 0.69
CA HIS A 6 -9.87 -5.65 0.92
C HIS A 6 -8.72 -5.21 1.83
N PHE A 7 -8.70 -5.72 3.07
CA PHE A 7 -7.68 -5.44 4.07
C PHE A 7 -6.66 -6.57 4.18
N ASP A 8 -5.44 -6.21 4.59
CA ASP A 8 -4.45 -7.21 4.98
C ASP A 8 -4.89 -7.94 6.26
N ASN A 9 -4.30 -9.11 6.48
CA ASN A 9 -4.59 -9.96 7.63
C ASN A 9 -3.80 -9.60 8.89
N GLY A 10 -3.15 -8.44 8.92
CA GLY A 10 -2.29 -7.97 9.98
C GLY A 10 -3.06 -7.78 11.29
N SER A 11 -2.39 -8.02 12.41
CA SER A 11 -2.96 -7.80 13.75
C SER A 11 -3.58 -6.40 13.95
N PRO A 12 -3.03 -5.31 13.39
CA PRO A 12 -3.66 -3.99 13.47
C PRO A 12 -5.01 -3.91 12.74
N MET A 13 -5.15 -4.57 11.59
CA MET A 13 -6.37 -4.54 10.76
C MET A 13 -7.51 -5.39 11.34
N LYS A 14 -7.17 -6.31 12.23
CA LYS A 14 -8.12 -7.13 13.01
C LYS A 14 -8.42 -6.59 14.41
N GLY A 15 -7.83 -5.45 14.77
CA GLY A 15 -8.03 -4.83 16.08
C GLY A 15 -9.47 -4.37 16.30
N GLY A 16 -9.96 -4.49 17.54
CA GLY A 16 -11.34 -4.12 17.90
C GLY A 16 -11.69 -2.66 17.57
N THR A 17 -10.75 -1.72 17.73
CA THR A 17 -10.94 -0.31 17.40
C THR A 17 -11.14 -0.08 15.89
N MET A 18 -10.39 -0.81 15.04
CA MET A 18 -10.52 -0.73 13.58
C MET A 18 -11.89 -1.27 13.13
N LEU A 19 -12.26 -2.45 13.63
CA LEU A 19 -13.56 -3.08 13.35
C LEU A 19 -14.73 -2.21 13.79
N ALA A 20 -14.69 -1.63 14.99
CA ALA A 20 -15.72 -0.72 15.48
C ALA A 20 -15.87 0.53 14.59
N THR A 21 -14.75 1.04 14.06
CA THR A 21 -14.76 2.19 13.15
C THR A 21 -15.37 1.83 11.80
N LEU A 22 -15.01 0.67 11.24
CA LEU A 22 -15.56 0.18 9.96
C LEU A 22 -17.06 -0.10 10.06
N GLN A 23 -17.51 -0.69 11.16
CA GLN A 23 -18.93 -0.89 11.46
C GLN A 23 -19.68 0.45 11.55
N ARG A 24 -19.09 1.45 12.22
CA ARG A 24 -19.67 2.79 12.32
C ARG A 24 -19.76 3.50 10.97
N LEU A 25 -18.84 3.20 10.05
CA LEU A 25 -18.83 3.72 8.68
C LEU A 25 -19.68 2.88 7.71
N GLY A 26 -20.30 1.79 8.17
CA GLY A 26 -21.11 0.90 7.34
C GLY A 26 -20.29 0.07 6.33
N VAL A 27 -18.97 -0.02 6.52
CA VAL A 27 -18.06 -0.74 5.63
C VAL A 27 -17.92 -2.17 6.12
N VAL A 28 -18.15 -3.14 5.22
CA VAL A 28 -17.90 -4.55 5.49
C VAL A 28 -16.44 -4.87 5.16
N PRO A 29 -15.59 -5.19 6.14
CA PRO A 29 -14.21 -5.59 5.85
C PRO A 29 -14.17 -6.98 5.23
N SER A 30 -13.42 -7.12 4.15
CA SER A 30 -12.97 -8.39 3.60
C SER A 30 -11.49 -8.52 3.87
N PHE A 31 -11.03 -9.64 4.41
CA PHE A 31 -9.63 -9.88 4.73
C PHE A 31 -9.01 -10.89 3.76
N SER A 32 -7.71 -10.74 3.48
CA SER A 32 -6.94 -11.73 2.70
C SER A 32 -6.97 -13.13 3.36
N ARG A 33 -6.48 -14.18 2.68
CA ARG A 33 -6.36 -15.50 3.32
C ARG A 33 -5.22 -15.52 4.34
N SER A 34 -5.34 -16.39 5.35
CA SER A 34 -4.26 -16.57 6.34
C SER A 34 -3.01 -17.14 5.66
N SER A 35 -1.86 -16.53 5.92
CA SER A 35 -0.54 -16.93 5.40
C SER A 35 -0.27 -16.67 3.91
N VAL A 36 -1.14 -15.91 3.22
CA VAL A 36 -0.91 -15.52 1.82
C VAL A 36 -0.71 -14.00 1.78
N SER A 37 0.54 -13.58 1.64
CA SER A 37 0.91 -12.18 1.40
C SER A 37 0.57 -11.70 -0.02
N ASP A 38 0.33 -12.62 -0.94
CA ASP A 38 0.14 -12.36 -2.38
C ASP A 38 -1.31 -12.14 -2.82
N ASP A 39 -2.27 -12.02 -1.89
CA ASP A 39 -3.71 -11.96 -2.21
C ASP A 39 -4.18 -10.58 -2.73
N ASN A 40 -3.29 -9.59 -2.83
CA ASN A 40 -3.59 -8.26 -3.39
C ASN A 40 -2.72 -7.96 -4.63
N PRO A 41 -3.18 -8.31 -5.85
CA PRO A 41 -2.41 -8.11 -7.08
C PRO A 41 -2.11 -6.63 -7.37
N TYR A 42 -2.96 -5.71 -6.89
CA TYR A 42 -2.75 -4.28 -7.07
C TYR A 42 -1.59 -3.77 -6.22
N SER A 43 -1.56 -4.12 -4.93
CA SER A 43 -0.44 -3.75 -4.06
C SER A 43 0.85 -4.47 -4.45
N GLU A 44 0.79 -5.75 -4.81
CA GLU A 44 1.98 -6.53 -5.21
C GLU A 44 2.65 -5.99 -6.47
N SER A 45 1.88 -5.67 -7.51
CA SER A 45 2.43 -5.10 -8.75
C SER A 45 3.10 -3.75 -8.51
N LEU A 46 2.52 -2.92 -7.63
CA LEU A 46 3.12 -1.65 -7.21
C LEU A 46 4.42 -1.88 -6.43
N PHE A 47 4.42 -2.76 -5.42
CA PHE A 47 5.61 -3.00 -4.60
C PHE A 47 6.76 -3.65 -5.38
N ARG A 48 6.46 -4.60 -6.28
CA ARG A 48 7.46 -5.18 -7.19
C ARG A 48 8.11 -4.11 -8.06
N THR A 49 7.30 -3.22 -8.63
CA THR A 49 7.79 -2.09 -9.43
C THR A 49 8.71 -1.18 -8.62
N LEU A 50 8.35 -0.89 -7.36
CA LEU A 50 9.18 -0.07 -6.48
C LEU A 50 10.49 -0.77 -6.09
N LYS A 51 10.47 -2.07 -5.78
CA LYS A 51 11.66 -2.85 -5.41
C LYS A 51 12.73 -2.89 -6.50
N VAL A 52 12.33 -2.93 -7.77
CA VAL A 52 13.27 -2.99 -8.90
C VAL A 52 13.61 -1.61 -9.47
N LEU A 53 13.07 -0.53 -8.90
CA LEU A 53 13.28 0.81 -9.40
C LEU A 53 14.74 1.24 -9.14
N PRO A 54 15.58 1.44 -10.18
CA PRO A 54 17.01 1.70 -10.00
C PRO A 54 17.30 3.05 -9.32
N ASN A 55 16.32 3.96 -9.32
CA ASN A 55 16.41 5.28 -8.69
C ASN A 55 15.86 5.31 -7.26
N LEU A 56 15.41 4.17 -6.72
CA LEU A 56 15.01 4.09 -5.32
C LEU A 56 16.29 4.14 -4.45
N PRO A 57 16.38 5.05 -3.47
CA PRO A 57 17.52 5.08 -2.57
C PRO A 57 17.56 3.76 -1.80
N GLY A 58 18.63 2.99 -1.95
CA GLY A 58 18.87 1.75 -1.18
C GLY A 58 19.18 2.00 0.31
N GLN A 59 19.07 3.24 0.77
CA GLN A 59 19.38 3.68 2.12
C GLN A 59 18.08 4.02 2.85
N THR A 60 17.98 3.59 4.10
CA THR A 60 16.87 3.91 5.00
C THR A 60 16.72 5.43 5.17
N PHE A 61 15.48 5.92 5.24
CA PHE A 61 15.25 7.34 5.53
C PHE A 61 15.75 7.68 6.93
N ARG A 62 16.70 8.61 7.02
CA ARG A 62 17.23 9.11 8.31
C ARG A 62 16.29 10.13 8.97
N ASP A 63 15.49 10.83 8.17
CA ASP A 63 14.51 11.83 8.61
C ASP A 63 13.24 11.75 7.72
N HIS A 64 12.09 12.13 8.28
CA HIS A 64 10.79 12.14 7.58
C HIS A 64 10.78 13.08 6.37
N ARG A 65 11.54 14.17 6.38
CA ARG A 65 11.68 15.06 5.21
C ARG A 65 12.31 14.38 4.00
N THR A 66 13.22 13.43 4.23
CA THR A 66 13.85 12.65 3.16
C THR A 66 12.86 11.71 2.47
N SER A 67 11.82 11.23 3.17
CA SER A 67 10.78 10.37 2.59
C SER A 67 9.88 11.14 1.62
N THR A 68 9.54 12.39 1.93
CA THR A 68 8.74 13.28 1.07
C THR A 68 9.43 13.54 -0.27
N GLN A 69 10.75 13.76 -0.24
CA GLN A 69 11.55 14.02 -1.45
C GLN A 69 11.62 12.78 -2.35
N LEU A 70 11.68 11.57 -1.77
CA LEU A 70 11.60 10.35 -2.57
C LEU A 70 10.24 10.18 -3.24
N GLY A 71 9.14 10.45 -2.53
CA GLY A 71 7.79 10.40 -3.10
C GLY A 71 7.65 11.30 -4.33
N ALA A 72 8.27 12.49 -4.31
CA ALA A 72 8.32 13.38 -5.48
C ALA A 72 9.14 12.79 -6.64
N ARG A 73 10.28 12.13 -6.37
CA ARG A 73 11.12 11.49 -7.40
C ARG A 73 10.44 10.30 -8.05
N ILE A 74 9.76 9.45 -7.27
CA ILE A 74 8.99 8.31 -7.79
C ILE A 74 7.87 8.83 -8.72
N ARG A 75 7.11 9.85 -8.29
CA ARG A 75 6.09 10.48 -9.15
C ARG A 75 6.66 11.01 -10.46
N ALA A 76 7.81 11.67 -10.42
CA ALA A 76 8.47 12.20 -11.62
C ALA A 76 8.95 11.09 -12.58
N VAL A 77 9.37 9.92 -12.07
CA VAL A 77 9.75 8.77 -12.91
C VAL A 77 8.52 8.12 -13.53
N LEU A 78 7.44 7.97 -12.76
CA LEU A 78 6.18 7.40 -13.25
C LEU A 78 5.55 8.26 -14.36
N GLN A 79 5.53 9.59 -14.19
CA GLN A 79 4.99 10.51 -15.20
C GLN A 79 5.78 10.50 -16.52
N ARG A 80 7.09 10.24 -16.49
CA ARG A 80 7.90 10.14 -17.73
C ARG A 80 7.63 8.87 -18.53
N LYS A 81 7.20 7.78 -17.87
CA LYS A 81 6.92 6.48 -18.52
C LYS A 81 5.52 6.42 -19.14
N THR A 82 4.59 7.29 -18.73
CA THR A 82 3.21 7.35 -19.22
C THR A 82 2.99 8.36 -20.35
N SER A 83 4.03 9.12 -20.73
CA SER A 83 4.00 10.09 -21.82
C SER A 83 4.69 9.59 -23.10
N SER A 84 4.77 8.26 -23.28
CA SER A 84 5.26 7.62 -24.51
C SER A 84 4.24 6.63 -25.05
#